data_AF-T1GCD6-F1
#
_entry.id   AF-T1GCD6-F1
#
_cell.length_a   1.000
_cell.length_b   1.000
_cell.length_c   1.000
_cell.angle_alpha   90.00
_cell.angle_beta   90.00
_cell.angle_gamma   90.00
#
_symmetry.space_group_name_H-M   'P 1'
#
loop_
_entity.id
_entity.type
_entity.pdbx_description
1 polymer ?
#
loop_
_entity_poly.entity_id
_entity_poly.type
_entity_poly.pdbx_seq_one_letter_code
_entity_poly.pdbx_strand_id
1 'polypeptide(L)'
;MLFLLISTLHMFCLCYADYVLFWLLARINYIGKKEAGLMPDPYITISVNGSGVVAKICRGIIKAFEPATEEFDIDPIRCLPHPYIPDYFEYGKIGTLLLAAWLLLFLEPFALRFRVLILSKFYPERDRERAVWLHSEILIERTSFIKLARRQIRSRILKDDSKKSYRCVDFIRAKTNNHFSEEKSVKCSSINCPGKYCKSCFGELLEKCFLCHKPIDYNDNSDISDELGSSEGEENKELKIE
;
A
#
# COMPACT_ATOMS: atom_id res chain seq x y z
N MET A 1 2.26 1.35 9.45
CA MET A 1 2.85 0.50 8.39
C MET A 1 4.37 0.65 8.32
N LEU A 2 4.91 1.80 7.85
CA LEU A 2 6.36 1.99 7.66
C LEU A 2 7.19 1.82 8.95
N PHE A 3 6.73 2.37 10.07
CA PHE A 3 7.42 2.24 11.36
C PHE A 3 7.56 0.77 11.80
N LEU A 4 6.46 -0.01 11.75
CA LEU A 4 6.49 -1.44 12.07
C LEU A 4 7.41 -2.21 11.11
N LEU A 5 7.37 -1.89 9.82
CA LEU A 5 8.26 -2.51 8.83
C LEU A 5 9.74 -2.25 9.16
N ILE A 6 10.11 -1.02 9.51
CA ILE A 6 11.49 -0.68 9.92
C ILE A 6 11.89 -1.46 11.18
N SER A 7 11.02 -1.49 12.20
CA SER A 7 11.29 -2.26 13.43
C SER A 7 11.45 -3.76 13.16
N THR A 8 10.65 -4.32 12.23
CA THR A 8 10.74 -5.74 11.87
C THR A 8 12.06 -6.06 11.16
N LEU A 9 12.48 -5.21 10.22
CA LEU A 9 13.75 -5.35 9.53
C LEU A 9 14.91 -5.22 10.51
N HIS A 10 14.85 -4.25 11.43
CA HIS A 10 15.88 -4.06 12.44
C HIS A 10 16.04 -5.31 13.32
N MET A 11 14.95 -5.82 13.88
CA MET A 11 15.00 -7.04 14.72
C MET A 11 15.43 -8.27 13.94
N PHE A 12 15.01 -8.41 12.69
CA PHE A 12 15.44 -9.49 11.82
C PHE A 12 16.95 -9.43 11.53
N CYS A 13 17.48 -8.24 11.21
CA CYS A 13 18.90 -8.03 11.00
C CYS A 13 19.73 -8.38 12.25
N LEU A 14 19.26 -8.02 13.45
CA LEU A 14 19.92 -8.38 14.71
C LEU A 14 19.94 -9.91 14.92
N CYS A 15 18.79 -10.58 14.78
CA CYS A 15 18.71 -12.04 14.93
C CYS A 15 19.57 -12.76 13.88
N TYR A 16 19.61 -12.24 12.66
CA TYR A 16 20.47 -12.79 11.59
C TYR A 16 21.94 -12.60 11.89
N ALA A 17 22.35 -11.43 12.40
CA ALA A 17 23.72 -11.18 12.81
C ALA A 17 24.17 -12.13 13.93
N ASP A 18 23.33 -12.36 14.94
CA ASP A 18 23.61 -13.33 16.01
C ASP A 18 23.76 -14.76 15.46
N TYR A 19 22.90 -15.15 14.51
CA TYR A 19 22.98 -16.45 13.84
C TYR A 19 24.28 -16.61 13.05
N VAL A 20 24.66 -15.59 12.28
CA VAL A 20 25.92 -15.58 11.53
C VAL A 20 27.11 -15.62 12.49
N LEU A 21 27.08 -14.87 13.59
CA LEU A 21 28.13 -14.86 14.60
C LEU A 21 28.32 -16.24 15.22
N PHE A 22 27.23 -16.93 15.59
CA PHE A 22 27.28 -18.31 16.09
C PHE A 22 27.96 -19.24 15.09
N TRP A 23 27.53 -19.23 13.82
CA TRP A 23 28.11 -20.08 12.79
C TRP A 23 29.57 -19.76 12.49
N LEU A 24 29.93 -18.48 12.53
CA LEU A 24 31.31 -18.03 12.34
C LEU A 24 32.19 -18.53 13.48
N LEU A 25 31.78 -18.38 14.73
CA LEU A 25 32.48 -18.91 15.91
C LEU A 25 32.58 -20.44 15.86
N ALA A 26 31.50 -21.13 15.48
CA ALA A 26 31.50 -22.58 15.32
C ALA A 26 32.47 -23.02 14.22
N ARG A 27 32.55 -22.28 13.11
CA ARG A 27 33.49 -22.57 12.03
C ARG A 27 34.94 -22.36 12.45
N ILE A 28 35.24 -21.26 13.14
CA ILE A 28 36.59 -20.98 13.68
C ILE A 28 36.98 -22.07 14.69
N ASN A 29 36.06 -22.44 15.58
CA ASN A 29 36.30 -23.51 16.56
C ASN A 29 36.57 -24.86 15.87
N TYR A 30 35.84 -25.16 14.80
CA TYR A 30 36.01 -26.39 14.03
C TYR A 30 37.37 -26.44 13.29
N ILE A 31 37.77 -25.34 12.66
CA ILE A 31 39.05 -25.26 11.93
C ILE A 31 40.22 -25.30 12.92
N GLY A 32 40.19 -24.48 13.98
CA GLY A 32 41.28 -24.42 14.96
C GLY A 32 41.51 -25.74 15.69
N LYS A 33 40.46 -26.53 15.96
CA LYS A 33 40.61 -27.89 16.50
C LYS A 33 41.32 -28.87 15.56
N LYS A 34 41.17 -28.70 14.25
CA LYS A 34 41.86 -29.56 13.25
C LYS A 34 43.32 -29.17 13.12
N GLU A 35 43.60 -27.87 13.09
CA GLU A 35 44.96 -27.35 12.94
C GLU A 35 45.81 -27.60 14.20
N ALA A 36 45.20 -27.60 15.38
CA ALA A 36 45.88 -27.94 16.64
C ALA A 36 46.43 -29.37 16.72
N GLY A 37 45.91 -30.29 15.90
CA GLY A 37 46.41 -31.67 15.83
C GLY A 37 47.56 -31.85 14.82
N LEU A 38 47.89 -30.83 14.04
CA LEU A 38 48.99 -30.87 13.09
C LEU A 38 50.25 -30.36 13.80
N MET A 39 51.16 -31.28 14.10
CA MET A 39 52.49 -30.90 14.57
C MET A 39 53.16 -29.96 13.55
N PRO A 40 53.98 -28.98 13.98
CA PRO A 40 54.69 -28.09 13.08
C PRO A 40 55.48 -28.91 12.04
N ASP A 41 55.42 -28.49 10.78
CA ASP A 41 56.11 -29.18 9.68
C ASP A 41 57.58 -29.42 10.05
N PRO A 42 58.11 -30.65 9.90
CA PRO A 42 59.50 -30.93 10.23
C PRO A 42 60.41 -30.07 9.34
N TYR A 43 61.09 -29.10 9.95
CA TYR A 43 62.03 -28.25 9.23
C TYR A 43 63.31 -29.02 8.96
N ILE A 44 63.94 -28.74 7.82
CA ILE A 44 65.14 -29.45 7.37
C ILE A 44 66.35 -28.89 8.14
N THR A 45 66.92 -29.68 9.05
CA THR A 45 68.18 -29.34 9.73
C THR A 45 69.38 -29.61 8.81
N ILE A 46 70.10 -28.58 8.38
CA ILE A 46 71.26 -28.72 7.50
C ILE A 46 72.55 -28.79 8.33
N SER A 47 73.15 -29.98 8.46
CA SER A 47 74.43 -30.16 9.17
C SER A 47 75.62 -30.10 8.21
N VAL A 48 76.50 -29.10 8.36
CA VAL A 48 77.75 -28.98 7.58
C VAL A 48 78.88 -29.76 8.27
N ASN A 49 79.45 -30.75 7.58
CA ASN A 49 80.57 -31.55 8.10
C ASN A 49 81.94 -31.02 7.60
N GLY A 50 82.90 -30.78 8.50
CA GLY A 50 84.23 -30.23 8.17
C GLY A 50 84.79 -29.24 9.21
N SER A 51 86.11 -29.24 9.45
CA SER A 51 86.76 -28.44 10.52
C SER A 51 87.37 -27.11 10.06
N GLY A 52 87.31 -26.80 8.76
CA GLY A 52 87.91 -25.58 8.17
C GLY A 52 87.18 -24.27 8.47
N VAL A 53 87.80 -23.14 8.10
CA VAL A 53 87.25 -21.78 8.29
C VAL A 53 85.92 -21.58 7.56
N VAL A 54 85.81 -22.08 6.31
CA VAL A 54 84.57 -22.02 5.52
C VAL A 54 83.42 -22.76 6.22
N ALA A 55 83.68 -23.92 6.81
CA ALA A 55 82.66 -24.68 7.54
C ALA A 55 82.17 -23.93 8.80
N LYS A 56 83.03 -23.13 9.46
CA LYS A 56 82.60 -22.27 10.57
C LYS A 56 81.70 -21.13 10.10
N ILE A 57 82.03 -20.49 8.97
CA ILE A 57 81.21 -19.41 8.40
C ILE A 57 79.83 -19.96 7.99
N CYS A 58 79.80 -21.09 7.27
CA CYS A 58 78.53 -21.72 6.86
C CYS A 58 77.67 -22.14 8.07
N ARG A 59 78.27 -22.69 9.13
CA ARG A 59 77.53 -22.99 10.37
C ARG A 59 76.97 -21.73 11.05
N GLY A 60 77.72 -20.62 11.02
CA GLY A 60 77.25 -19.35 11.56
C GLY A 60 76.03 -18.82 10.81
N ILE A 61 76.06 -18.90 9.48
CA ILE A 61 74.91 -18.53 8.62
C ILE A 61 73.74 -19.46 8.88
N ILE A 62 73.94 -20.78 8.84
CA ILE A 62 72.86 -21.76 9.07
C ILE A 62 72.23 -21.58 10.45
N LYS A 63 73.01 -21.36 11.52
CA LYS A 63 72.48 -21.08 12.85
C LYS A 63 71.73 -19.75 12.96
N ALA A 64 72.11 -18.74 12.17
CA ALA A 64 71.40 -17.47 12.14
C ALA A 64 70.05 -17.56 11.39
N PHE A 65 69.91 -18.55 10.50
CA PHE A 65 68.69 -18.84 9.75
C PHE A 65 67.92 -20.05 10.26
N GLU A 66 68.46 -20.79 11.23
CA GLU A 66 67.75 -21.85 11.93
C GLU A 66 66.64 -21.16 12.70
N PRO A 67 65.37 -21.38 12.32
CA PRO A 67 64.27 -20.71 12.99
C PRO A 67 64.36 -21.12 14.45
N ALA A 68 64.48 -20.12 15.34
CA ALA A 68 64.40 -20.29 16.78
C ALA A 68 62.96 -20.70 17.12
N THR A 69 62.63 -21.94 16.78
CA THR A 69 61.51 -22.68 17.30
C THR A 69 61.91 -23.09 18.71
N GLU A 70 62.04 -22.08 19.59
CA GLU A 70 61.76 -22.32 20.99
C GLU A 70 60.46 -23.12 21.04
N GLU A 71 60.40 -24.15 21.87
CA GLU A 71 59.24 -25.01 22.12
C GLU A 71 58.05 -24.17 22.59
N PHE A 72 57.46 -23.38 21.70
CA PHE A 72 56.18 -22.74 21.88
C PHE A 72 55.15 -23.82 21.68
N ASP A 73 55.03 -24.68 22.69
CA ASP A 73 53.91 -25.60 22.89
C ASP A 73 52.67 -24.77 23.30
N ILE A 74 52.28 -23.85 22.43
CA ILE A 74 51.03 -23.11 22.59
C ILE A 74 49.94 -24.04 22.08
N ASP A 75 49.34 -24.82 22.97
CA ASP A 75 48.10 -25.57 22.73
C ASP A 75 47.01 -24.62 22.18
N PRO A 76 46.76 -24.56 20.86
CA PRO A 76 45.83 -23.57 20.30
C PRO A 76 44.36 -23.90 20.63
N ILE A 77 44.13 -25.09 21.21
CA ILE A 77 42.83 -25.59 21.66
C ILE A 77 42.31 -24.78 22.85
N ARG A 78 43.19 -24.33 23.75
CA ARG A 78 42.79 -23.63 24.99
C ARG A 78 42.31 -22.20 24.74
N CYS A 79 42.77 -21.58 23.66
CA CYS A 79 42.45 -20.19 23.30
C CYS A 79 41.22 -20.08 22.38
N LEU A 80 40.62 -21.21 21.99
CA LEU A 80 39.58 -21.25 20.98
C LEU A 80 38.23 -20.78 21.56
N PRO A 81 37.57 -19.78 20.96
CA PRO A 81 36.32 -19.26 21.49
C PRO A 81 35.24 -20.34 21.43
N HIS A 82 34.46 -20.45 22.51
CA HIS A 82 33.38 -21.43 22.60
C HIS A 82 32.09 -20.87 21.96
N PRO A 83 31.53 -21.52 20.93
CA PRO A 83 30.28 -21.06 20.32
C PRO A 83 29.10 -21.38 21.25
N TYR A 84 28.41 -20.35 21.74
CA TYR A 84 27.19 -20.51 22.53
C TYR A 84 25.96 -20.54 21.62
N ILE A 85 25.08 -21.51 21.82
CA ILE A 85 23.88 -21.68 20.99
C ILE A 85 22.90 -20.53 21.29
N PRO A 86 22.39 -19.83 20.27
CA PRO A 86 21.38 -18.80 20.47
C PRO A 86 20.08 -19.38 21.04
N ASP A 87 19.44 -18.67 21.98
CA ASP A 87 18.19 -19.15 22.60
C ASP A 87 16.99 -18.95 21.66
N TYR A 88 16.62 -20.03 20.97
CA TYR A 88 15.51 -20.04 20.03
C TYR A 88 14.14 -19.77 20.65
N PHE A 89 13.97 -20.01 21.96
CA PHE A 89 12.69 -19.77 22.62
C PHE A 89 12.43 -18.28 22.81
N GLU A 90 13.47 -17.52 23.17
CA GLU A 90 13.41 -16.05 23.24
C GLU A 90 13.16 -15.42 21.87
N TYR A 91 13.84 -15.90 20.81
CA TYR A 91 13.55 -15.43 19.44
C TYR A 91 12.14 -15.77 18.99
N GLY A 92 11.63 -16.95 19.35
CA GLY A 92 10.23 -17.32 19.13
C GLY A 92 9.27 -16.32 19.78
N LYS A 93 9.51 -15.95 21.05
CA LYS A 93 8.71 -14.93 21.74
C LYS A 93 8.74 -13.58 21.00
N ILE A 94 9.92 -13.10 20.61
CA ILE A 94 10.06 -11.84 19.85
C ILE A 94 9.28 -11.92 18.53
N GLY A 95 9.42 -13.02 17.77
CA GLY A 95 8.73 -13.25 16.51
C GLY A 95 7.20 -13.30 16.67
N THR A 96 6.70 -13.94 17.73
CA THR A 96 5.25 -14.01 18.00
C THR A 96 4.66 -12.64 18.30
N LEU A 97 5.33 -11.81 19.10
CA LEU A 97 4.89 -10.43 19.39
C LEU A 97 4.87 -9.58 18.11
N LEU A 98 5.89 -9.74 17.27
CA LEU A 98 5.99 -9.03 15.99
C LEU A 98 4.85 -9.43 15.04
N LEU A 99 4.58 -10.73 14.93
CA LEU A 99 3.49 -11.26 14.12
C LEU A 99 2.12 -10.80 14.64
N ALA A 100 1.91 -10.82 15.96
CA ALA A 100 0.68 -10.30 16.56
C ALA A 100 0.49 -8.81 16.26
N ALA A 101 1.53 -8.00 16.32
CA ALA A 101 1.48 -6.58 15.96
C ALA A 101 1.08 -6.37 14.48
N TRP A 102 1.63 -7.19 13.57
CA TRP A 102 1.23 -7.18 12.16
C TRP A 102 -0.22 -7.61 11.96
N LEU A 103 -0.68 -8.63 12.68
CA LEU A 103 -2.07 -9.07 12.62
C LEU A 103 -3.00 -7.96 13.09
N LEU A 104 -2.73 -7.30 14.21
CA LEU A 104 -3.56 -6.18 14.70
C LEU A 104 -3.63 -5.05 13.68
N LEU A 105 -2.50 -4.71 13.07
CA LEU A 105 -2.40 -3.71 12.02
C LEU A 105 -3.20 -4.08 10.77
N PHE A 106 -3.19 -5.37 10.40
CA PHE A 106 -4.01 -5.88 9.30
C PHE A 106 -5.49 -5.94 9.67
N LEU A 107 -5.83 -6.29 10.91
CA LEU A 107 -7.21 -6.40 11.41
C LEU A 107 -7.88 -5.04 11.55
N GLU A 108 -7.14 -3.95 11.78
CA GLU A 108 -7.67 -2.59 11.93
C GLU A 108 -8.70 -2.17 10.84
N PRO A 109 -8.40 -2.24 9.53
CA PRO A 109 -9.37 -1.95 8.49
C PRO A 109 -10.56 -2.91 8.47
N PHE A 110 -10.37 -4.18 8.84
CA PHE A 110 -11.46 -5.15 8.93
C PHE A 110 -12.35 -4.88 10.15
N ALA A 111 -11.78 -4.45 11.28
CA ALA A 111 -12.52 -4.09 12.48
C ALA A 111 -13.42 -2.87 12.21
N LEU A 112 -12.92 -1.87 11.47
CA LEU A 112 -13.73 -0.74 11.01
C LEU A 112 -14.91 -1.18 10.14
N ARG A 113 -14.67 -2.07 9.16
CA ARG A 113 -15.73 -2.63 8.30
C ARG A 113 -16.73 -3.48 9.09
N PHE A 114 -16.23 -4.31 10.00
CA PHE A 114 -17.02 -5.22 10.81
C PHE A 114 -17.96 -4.45 11.75
N ARG A 115 -17.49 -3.34 12.33
CA ARG A 115 -18.33 -2.46 13.15
C ARG A 115 -19.53 -1.92 12.38
N VAL A 116 -19.35 -1.53 11.12
CA VAL A 116 -20.46 -1.06 10.26
C VAL A 116 -21.44 -2.18 9.98
N LEU A 117 -20.95 -3.40 9.73
CA LEU A 117 -21.79 -4.58 9.50
C LEU A 117 -22.61 -5.00 10.73
N ILE A 118 -22.03 -4.89 11.93
CA ILE A 118 -22.79 -5.10 13.17
C ILE A 118 -23.85 -4.01 13.33
N LEU A 119 -23.48 -2.75 13.10
CA LEU A 119 -24.39 -1.62 13.26
C LEU A 119 -25.59 -1.69 12.30
N SER A 120 -25.37 -2.10 11.06
CA SER A 120 -26.45 -2.28 10.07
C SER A 120 -27.43 -3.37 10.46
N LYS A 121 -26.97 -4.41 11.18
CA LYS A 121 -27.82 -5.48 11.68
C LYS A 121 -28.66 -5.07 12.90
N PHE A 122 -28.12 -4.23 13.78
CA PHE A 122 -28.85 -3.74 14.96
C PHE A 122 -29.76 -2.53 14.67
N TYR A 123 -29.36 -1.64 13.76
CA TYR A 123 -30.08 -0.40 13.43
C TYR A 123 -30.28 -0.23 11.91
N PRO A 124 -31.07 -1.10 11.27
CA PRO A 124 -31.22 -1.11 9.81
C PRO A 124 -31.93 0.13 9.26
N GLU A 125 -32.78 0.77 10.08
CA GLU A 125 -33.59 1.92 9.67
C GLU A 125 -32.68 3.15 9.44
N ARG A 126 -31.88 3.52 10.44
CA ARG A 126 -30.86 4.60 10.31
C ARG A 126 -29.81 4.35 9.24
N ASP A 127 -29.46 3.08 8.99
CA ASP A 127 -28.49 2.75 7.95
C ASP A 127 -29.06 3.01 6.55
N ARG A 128 -30.36 2.74 6.33
CA ARG A 128 -31.06 3.07 5.09
C ARG A 128 -31.16 4.58 4.87
N GLU A 129 -31.51 5.36 5.90
CA GLU A 129 -31.56 6.82 5.79
C GLU A 129 -30.20 7.39 5.34
N ARG A 130 -29.11 6.93 5.97
CA ARG A 130 -27.74 7.33 5.63
C ARG A 130 -27.32 6.88 4.24
N ALA A 131 -27.68 5.66 3.83
CA ALA A 131 -27.39 5.14 2.50
C ALA A 131 -28.12 5.92 1.40
N VAL A 132 -29.41 6.26 1.61
CA VAL A 132 -30.19 7.09 0.67
C VAL A 132 -29.61 8.50 0.59
N TRP A 133 -29.22 9.07 1.73
CA TRP A 133 -28.58 10.39 1.77
C TRP A 133 -27.23 10.38 1.04
N LEU A 134 -26.33 9.44 1.36
CA LEU A 134 -25.02 9.33 0.72
C LEU A 134 -25.13 9.05 -0.78
N HIS A 135 -26.08 8.19 -1.19
CA HIS A 135 -26.34 7.94 -2.60
C HIS A 135 -26.78 9.22 -3.33
N SER A 136 -27.69 9.99 -2.71
CA SER A 136 -28.13 11.28 -3.25
C SER A 136 -26.97 12.26 -3.35
N GLU A 137 -26.08 12.29 -2.35
CA GLU A 137 -24.88 13.13 -2.34
C GLU A 137 -23.90 12.76 -3.46
N ILE A 138 -23.59 11.47 -3.63
CA ILE A 138 -22.71 10.97 -4.71
C ILE A 138 -23.31 11.28 -6.09
N LEU A 139 -24.63 11.14 -6.25
CA LEU A 139 -25.31 11.51 -7.49
C LEU A 139 -25.14 13.01 -7.76
N ILE A 140 -25.34 13.86 -6.76
CA ILE A 140 -25.16 15.30 -6.87
C ILE A 140 -23.72 15.68 -7.23
N GLU A 141 -22.72 15.05 -6.59
CA GLU A 141 -21.30 15.30 -6.83
C GLU A 141 -20.89 14.94 -8.26
N ARG A 142 -21.35 13.79 -8.77
CA ARG A 142 -21.05 13.30 -10.12
C ARG A 142 -21.84 14.02 -11.22
N THR A 143 -22.99 14.60 -10.92
CA THR A 143 -23.74 15.40 -11.89
C THR A 143 -23.12 16.79 -12.08
N SER A 144 -22.88 17.19 -13.34
CA SER A 144 -22.40 18.53 -13.64
C SER A 144 -23.49 19.57 -13.32
N PHE A 145 -23.08 20.74 -12.83
CA PHE A 145 -23.96 21.88 -12.49
C PHE A 145 -24.96 22.19 -13.60
N ILE A 146 -24.50 22.05 -14.85
CA ILE A 146 -25.25 22.38 -16.05
C ILE A 146 -26.38 21.40 -16.30
N LYS A 147 -26.17 20.09 -16.08
CA LYS A 147 -27.20 19.07 -16.30
C LYS A 147 -28.39 19.28 -15.36
N LEU A 148 -28.13 19.57 -14.08
CA LEU A 148 -29.17 19.81 -13.09
C LEU A 148 -29.86 21.18 -13.27
N ALA A 149 -29.08 22.25 -13.49
CA ALA A 149 -29.62 23.59 -13.74
C ALA A 149 -30.51 23.60 -15.00
N ARG A 150 -30.11 22.88 -16.06
CA ARG A 150 -30.88 22.69 -17.29
C ARG A 150 -32.20 21.98 -17.02
N ARG A 151 -32.21 20.87 -16.28
CA ARG A 151 -33.43 20.12 -15.93
C ARG A 151 -34.43 20.98 -15.17
N GLN A 152 -33.94 21.80 -14.22
CA GLN A 152 -34.78 22.69 -13.43
C GLN A 152 -35.34 23.87 -14.23
N ILE A 153 -34.57 24.44 -15.16
CA ILE A 153 -35.08 25.49 -16.06
C ILE A 153 -36.08 24.88 -17.05
N ARG A 154 -35.81 23.68 -17.55
CA ARG A 154 -36.71 22.96 -18.46
C ARG A 154 -38.04 22.60 -17.81
N SER A 155 -38.05 22.10 -16.57
CA SER A 155 -39.32 21.81 -15.87
C SER A 155 -40.14 23.07 -15.58
N ARG A 156 -39.48 24.19 -15.23
CA ARG A 156 -40.16 25.49 -15.02
C ARG A 156 -40.72 26.09 -16.31
N ILE A 157 -40.06 25.91 -17.45
CA ILE A 157 -40.52 26.41 -18.75
C ILE A 157 -41.59 25.50 -19.36
N LEU A 158 -41.47 24.18 -19.19
CA LEU A 158 -42.40 23.19 -19.75
C LEU A 158 -43.61 22.86 -18.84
N LYS A 159 -43.73 23.47 -17.65
CA LYS A 159 -44.82 23.21 -16.68
C LYS A 159 -45.06 21.71 -16.43
N ASP A 160 -43.98 20.95 -16.27
CA ASP A 160 -44.07 19.53 -15.93
C ASP A 160 -44.03 19.39 -14.40
N ASP A 161 -45.22 19.30 -13.78
CA ASP A 161 -45.41 19.24 -12.32
C ASP A 161 -45.06 17.87 -11.69
N SER A 162 -44.58 16.90 -12.48
CA SER A 162 -44.39 15.52 -12.04
C SER A 162 -43.03 15.23 -11.35
N LYS A 163 -42.04 16.12 -11.44
CA LYS A 163 -40.65 15.83 -10.99
C LYS A 163 -40.28 16.53 -9.67
N LYS A 164 -39.77 15.73 -8.72
CA LYS A 164 -39.30 16.17 -7.39
C LYS A 164 -38.37 17.38 -7.50
N SER A 165 -38.74 18.47 -6.82
CA SER A 165 -38.02 19.74 -6.78
C SER A 165 -36.84 19.65 -5.81
N TYR A 166 -35.64 19.38 -6.33
CA TYR A 166 -34.41 19.62 -5.59
C TYR A 166 -34.24 21.15 -5.43
N ARG A 167 -34.20 21.63 -4.18
CA ARG A 167 -34.03 23.06 -3.92
C ARG A 167 -32.62 23.45 -4.33
N CYS A 168 -32.54 24.47 -5.19
CA CYS A 168 -31.28 25.05 -5.68
C CYS A 168 -30.32 25.45 -4.53
N VAL A 169 -30.85 25.77 -3.34
CA VAL A 169 -30.05 26.11 -2.15
C VAL A 169 -29.25 24.94 -1.58
N ASP A 170 -29.74 23.70 -1.65
CA ASP A 170 -29.04 22.51 -1.14
C ASP A 170 -27.83 22.20 -2.03
N PHE A 171 -27.97 22.49 -3.32
CA PHE A 171 -26.94 22.28 -4.35
C PHE A 171 -25.87 23.38 -4.39
N ILE A 172 -26.27 24.65 -4.24
CA ILE A 172 -25.34 25.77 -4.05
C ILE A 172 -24.48 25.47 -2.83
N ARG A 173 -25.09 25.11 -1.68
CA ARG A 173 -24.38 24.77 -0.44
C ARG A 173 -23.37 23.62 -0.60
N ALA A 174 -23.65 22.60 -1.43
CA ALA A 174 -22.75 21.47 -1.66
C ALA A 174 -21.51 21.82 -2.51
N LYS A 175 -21.59 22.85 -3.38
CA LYS A 175 -20.56 23.13 -4.41
C LYS A 175 -19.93 24.53 -4.35
N THR A 176 -20.48 25.46 -3.56
CA THR A 176 -19.99 26.86 -3.49
C THR A 176 -18.74 27.09 -2.63
N ASN A 177 -17.93 26.07 -2.36
CA ASN A 177 -16.59 26.36 -1.83
C ASN A 177 -15.63 26.91 -2.90
N ASN A 178 -15.95 27.00 -4.21
CA ASN A 178 -14.96 27.51 -5.17
C ASN A 178 -15.38 28.04 -6.57
N HIS A 179 -16.63 28.45 -6.87
CA HIS A 179 -16.90 28.87 -8.27
C HIS A 179 -17.93 29.97 -8.56
N PHE A 180 -18.24 30.85 -7.61
CA PHE A 180 -18.99 32.07 -7.92
C PHE A 180 -18.01 33.21 -8.28
N SER A 181 -17.38 33.11 -9.45
CA SER A 181 -16.67 34.26 -10.03
C SER A 181 -17.67 35.08 -10.82
N GLU A 182 -17.89 36.31 -10.37
CA GLU A 182 -18.53 37.36 -11.16
C GLU A 182 -17.73 37.59 -12.47
N GLU A 183 -18.44 38.08 -13.49
CA GLU A 183 -17.92 38.60 -14.76
C GLU A 183 -17.54 37.60 -15.87
N LYS A 184 -18.58 37.07 -16.55
CA LYS A 184 -18.78 37.18 -18.03
C LYS A 184 -19.97 36.31 -18.43
N SER A 185 -21.13 36.94 -18.62
CA SER A 185 -22.34 36.27 -19.10
C SER A 185 -22.41 36.29 -20.63
N VAL A 186 -22.68 35.13 -21.23
CA VAL A 186 -22.88 34.92 -22.66
C VAL A 186 -24.39 34.85 -22.92
N LYS A 187 -24.90 35.67 -23.84
CA LYS A 187 -26.30 35.63 -24.29
C LYS A 187 -26.44 34.73 -25.50
N CYS A 188 -27.56 34.03 -25.64
CA CYS A 188 -27.85 33.26 -26.85
C CYS A 188 -28.10 34.19 -28.05
N SER A 189 -27.59 33.81 -29.23
CA SER A 189 -27.70 34.60 -30.47
C SER A 189 -29.05 34.46 -31.20
N SER A 190 -29.98 33.62 -30.73
CA SER A 190 -31.26 33.43 -31.43
C SER A 190 -32.25 34.54 -31.11
N ILE A 191 -33.07 34.90 -32.12
CA ILE A 191 -34.15 35.88 -31.97
C ILE A 191 -35.10 35.47 -30.85
N ASN A 192 -35.35 36.42 -29.93
CA ASN A 192 -36.29 36.31 -28.82
C ASN A 192 -36.02 35.19 -27.78
N CYS A 193 -34.77 34.71 -27.64
CA CYS A 193 -34.41 33.73 -26.61
C CYS A 193 -33.89 34.38 -25.32
N PRO A 194 -34.46 34.05 -24.14
CA PRO A 194 -34.03 34.62 -22.86
C PRO A 194 -32.72 34.01 -22.30
N GLY A 195 -32.07 33.09 -23.02
CA GLY A 195 -30.93 32.32 -22.53
C GLY A 195 -29.69 33.18 -22.21
N LYS A 196 -29.25 33.11 -20.94
CA LYS A 196 -28.00 33.72 -20.43
C LYS A 196 -27.17 32.68 -19.68
N TYR A 197 -25.88 32.63 -19.94
CA TYR A 197 -24.97 31.58 -19.47
C TYR A 197 -23.67 32.15 -18.94
N CYS A 198 -22.99 31.44 -18.04
CA CYS A 198 -21.58 31.73 -17.73
C CYS A 198 -20.67 31.17 -18.84
N LYS A 199 -19.46 31.73 -19.05
CA LYS A 199 -18.54 31.24 -20.10
C LYS A 199 -18.21 29.74 -20.00
N SER A 200 -17.84 29.27 -18.81
CA SER A 200 -17.58 27.84 -18.56
C SER A 200 -18.83 26.99 -18.82
N CYS A 201 -20.00 27.48 -18.41
CA CYS A 201 -21.28 26.83 -18.62
C CYS A 201 -21.60 26.67 -20.12
N PHE A 202 -21.39 27.72 -20.91
CA PHE A 202 -21.67 27.69 -22.34
C PHE A 202 -20.69 26.78 -23.11
N GLY A 203 -19.43 26.71 -22.67
CA GLY A 203 -18.42 25.81 -23.24
C GLY A 203 -18.75 24.33 -23.03
N GLU A 204 -19.18 23.93 -21.83
CA GLU A 204 -19.63 22.56 -21.55
C GLU A 204 -20.90 22.16 -22.33
N LEU A 205 -21.64 23.14 -22.85
CA LEU A 205 -22.83 22.97 -23.70
C LEU A 205 -22.49 22.87 -25.20
N LEU A 206 -21.21 22.73 -25.57
CA LEU A 206 -20.73 22.76 -26.95
C LEU A 206 -21.19 24.04 -27.69
N GLU A 207 -21.29 25.15 -26.97
CA GLU A 207 -21.75 26.45 -27.47
C GLU A 207 -23.19 26.45 -28.05
N LYS A 208 -23.98 25.44 -27.70
CA LYS A 208 -25.39 25.34 -28.10
C LYS A 208 -26.31 25.76 -26.97
N CYS A 209 -27.35 26.51 -27.30
CA CYS A 209 -28.35 26.93 -26.33
C CYS A 209 -29.32 25.77 -26.01
N PHE A 210 -29.48 25.40 -24.75
CA PHE A 210 -30.40 24.32 -24.36
C PHE A 210 -31.88 24.67 -24.58
N LEU A 211 -32.22 25.95 -24.74
CA LEU A 211 -33.58 26.42 -25.05
C LEU A 211 -33.92 26.26 -26.54
N CYS A 212 -32.90 26.27 -27.39
CA CYS A 212 -33.07 26.25 -28.85
C CYS A 212 -32.76 24.88 -29.46
N HIS A 213 -31.92 24.08 -28.80
CA HIS A 213 -31.44 22.78 -29.28
C HIS A 213 -31.90 21.60 -28.40
N LYS A 214 -32.01 20.42 -29.00
CA LYS A 214 -32.42 19.19 -28.30
C LYS A 214 -31.23 18.61 -27.50
N PRO A 215 -31.49 17.81 -26.43
CA PRO A 215 -30.45 17.15 -25.61
C PRO A 215 -29.35 16.43 -26.38
N ILE A 216 -29.73 15.76 -27.46
CA ILE A 216 -28.83 15.02 -28.35
C ILE A 216 -27.81 15.96 -29.02
N ASP A 217 -28.20 17.20 -29.34
CA ASP A 217 -27.37 18.14 -30.09
C ASP A 217 -26.15 18.62 -29.28
N TYR A 218 -26.22 18.59 -27.95
CA TYR A 218 -25.12 18.94 -27.04
C TYR A 218 -24.61 17.74 -26.25
N ASN A 219 -24.75 16.53 -26.81
CA ASN A 219 -24.21 15.27 -26.29
C ASN A 219 -24.66 14.92 -24.85
N ASP A 220 -25.91 15.20 -24.52
CA ASP A 220 -26.51 14.79 -23.24
C ASP A 220 -27.60 13.72 -23.44
N ASN A 221 -27.20 12.47 -23.27
CA ASN A 221 -28.08 11.30 -23.40
C ASN A 221 -28.81 10.96 -22.09
N SER A 222 -28.61 11.75 -21.02
CA SER A 222 -29.16 11.43 -19.70
C SER A 222 -30.66 11.72 -19.54
N ASP A 223 -31.27 12.43 -20.51
CA ASP A 223 -32.69 12.78 -20.56
C ASP A 223 -33.49 11.96 -21.60
N ILE A 224 -32.85 11.00 -22.28
CA ILE A 224 -33.55 10.00 -23.10
C ILE A 224 -33.97 8.90 -22.13
N SER A 225 -35.08 9.13 -21.41
CA SER A 225 -35.74 8.05 -20.68
C SER A 225 -36.41 7.13 -21.70
N ASP A 226 -36.12 5.84 -21.57
CA ASP A 226 -36.81 4.72 -22.20
C ASP A 226 -38.33 4.83 -21.97
N GLU A 227 -39.05 5.41 -22.92
CA GLU A 227 -40.49 5.26 -23.01
C GLU A 227 -40.81 4.20 -24.05
N LEU A 228 -40.95 2.95 -23.59
CA LEU A 228 -41.79 1.92 -24.18
C LEU A 228 -41.97 0.77 -23.18
N GLY A 229 -42.70 1.05 -22.10
CA GLY A 229 -43.33 0.03 -21.26
C GLY A 229 -44.84 0.12 -21.47
N SER A 230 -45.32 -0.45 -22.58
CA SER A 230 -46.75 -0.49 -22.89
C SER A 230 -47.48 -1.36 -21.87
N SER A 231 -48.51 -0.80 -21.24
CA SER A 231 -49.51 -1.51 -20.45
C SER A 231 -50.44 -2.29 -21.39
N GLU A 232 -50.69 -3.58 -21.11
CA GLU A 232 -51.98 -4.28 -21.30
C GLU A 232 -51.85 -5.76 -20.88
N GLY A 233 -52.82 -6.29 -20.10
CA GLY A 233 -52.96 -7.73 -19.84
C GLY A 233 -53.58 -8.10 -18.49
N GLU A 234 -54.92 -8.07 -18.44
CA GLU A 234 -55.78 -8.50 -17.36
C GLU A 234 -55.68 -10.00 -17.00
N GLU A 235 -56.25 -10.32 -15.83
CA GLU A 235 -56.53 -11.61 -15.19
C GLU A 235 -56.55 -12.88 -16.08
N ASN A 236 -55.92 -13.95 -15.57
CA ASN A 236 -56.59 -15.25 -15.59
C ASN A 236 -56.20 -16.16 -14.41
N LYS A 237 -57.24 -16.86 -13.94
CA LYS A 237 -57.29 -17.83 -12.85
C LYS A 237 -56.53 -19.12 -13.14
N GLU A 238 -56.22 -19.81 -12.03
CA GLU A 238 -56.07 -21.27 -11.88
C GLU A 238 -55.11 -22.01 -12.82
N LEU A 239 -54.06 -22.63 -12.26
CA LEU A 239 -54.05 -24.11 -12.12
C LEU A 239 -52.96 -24.56 -11.15
N LYS A 240 -53.41 -25.30 -10.14
CA LYS A 240 -52.66 -26.30 -9.37
C LYS A 240 -52.17 -27.39 -10.34
N ILE A 241 -50.99 -27.96 -10.14
CA ILE A 241 -50.69 -29.40 -10.22
C ILE A 241 -49.25 -29.63 -9.74
N GLU A 242 -49.19 -30.49 -8.71
CA GLU A 242 -48.10 -31.34 -8.18
C GLU A 242 -46.75 -30.73 -7.77
#